data_AF-A0A6C0LF15-F1
#
_entry.id   AF-A0A6C0LF15-F1
#
_cell.length_a   1.000
_cell.length_b   1.000
_cell.length_c   1.000
_cell.angle_alpha   90.00
_cell.angle_beta   90.00
_cell.angle_gamma   90.00
#
_symmetry.space_group_name_H-M   'P 1'
#
loop_
_entity.id
_entity.type
_entity.pdbx_description
1 polymer ?
#
loop_
_entity_poly.entity_id
_entity_poly.type
_entity_poly.pdbx_seq_one_letter_code
_entity_poly.pdbx_strand_id
1 'polypeptide(L)'
;MISAINNVLSRGFTSFELLLNVSFILIVCLMIYIFYWHSINRSIAKINRCKINLNSGGGIYSMYAMYDQTKLYKVKYDNTTKHNVTIDCSCPAGNVPNTFKIKAYNGETDKIETVNKYCTCDKFYNADDNKRVYYNGDDFLTDFYKNNRENIKFPTA
;
A
#
# COMPACT_ATOMS: atom_id res chain seq x y z
N MET A 1 9.93 -0.06 56.74
CA MET A 1 10.57 0.08 55.40
C MET A 1 11.81 0.97 55.45
N ILE A 2 11.73 2.17 56.04
CA ILE A 2 12.87 3.11 56.15
C ILE A 2 14.05 2.53 56.99
N SER A 3 13.78 1.80 58.08
CA SER A 3 14.86 1.20 58.89
C SER A 3 15.58 0.03 58.22
N ALA A 4 14.89 -0.70 57.33
CA ALA A 4 15.50 -1.77 56.54
C ALA A 4 16.44 -1.21 55.47
N ILE A 5 16.06 -0.08 54.86
CA ILE A 5 16.90 0.65 53.89
C ILE A 5 18.16 1.20 54.58
N ASN A 6 18.03 1.78 55.78
CA ASN A 6 19.19 2.29 56.53
C ASN A 6 20.17 1.20 56.99
N ASN A 7 19.66 0.02 57.41
CA ASN A 7 20.52 -1.12 57.78
C ASN A 7 21.28 -1.72 56.59
N VAL A 8 20.70 -1.63 55.39
CA VAL A 8 21.35 -2.08 54.15
C VAL A 8 22.41 -1.06 53.70
N LEU A 9 22.18 0.23 53.89
CA LEU A 9 23.16 1.29 53.61
C LEU A 9 24.37 1.30 54.58
N SER A 10 24.20 0.83 55.81
CA SER A 10 25.28 0.79 56.81
C SER A 10 26.21 -0.43 56.69
N ARG A 11 25.85 -1.44 55.90
CA ARG A 11 26.76 -2.52 55.51
C ARG A 11 27.57 -2.03 54.31
N GLY A 12 28.88 -1.88 54.48
CA GLY A 12 29.78 -1.59 53.37
C GLY A 12 29.58 -2.66 52.29
N PHE A 13 29.00 -2.27 51.16
CA PHE A 13 28.83 -3.16 50.03
C PHE A 13 30.21 -3.57 49.53
N THR A 14 30.42 -4.87 49.36
CA THR A 14 31.64 -5.33 48.72
C THR A 14 31.61 -4.90 47.25
N SER A 15 32.74 -4.51 46.68
CA SER A 15 32.82 -4.04 45.28
C SER A 15 32.23 -5.06 44.29
N PHE A 16 32.26 -6.35 44.64
CA PHE A 16 31.64 -7.43 43.89
C PHE A 16 30.11 -7.38 43.89
N GLU A 17 29.48 -7.13 45.04
CA GLU A 17 28.02 -7.00 45.13
C GLU A 17 27.52 -5.79 44.34
N LEU A 18 28.26 -4.68 44.36
CA LEU A 18 27.91 -3.48 43.60
C LEU A 18 28.03 -3.73 42.09
N LEU A 19 29.11 -4.38 41.64
CA LEU A 19 29.31 -4.72 40.24
C LEU A 19 28.21 -5.67 39.72
N LEU A 20 27.82 -6.65 40.52
CA LEU A 20 26.78 -7.62 40.16
C LEU A 20 25.40 -6.96 40.03
N ASN A 21 25.04 -6.07 40.96
CA ASN A 21 23.79 -5.32 40.90
C ASN A 21 23.73 -4.38 39.70
N VAL A 22 24.82 -3.68 39.40
CA VAL A 22 24.91 -2.79 38.22
C VAL A 22 24.78 -3.59 36.92
N SER A 23 25.46 -4.75 36.83
CA SER A 23 25.36 -5.64 35.67
C SER A 23 23.92 -6.15 35.47
N PHE A 24 23.25 -6.55 36.54
CA PHE A 24 21.86 -7.00 36.49
C PHE A 24 20.91 -5.91 35.97
N ILE A 25 21.03 -4.68 36.48
CA ILE A 25 20.24 -3.53 36.02
C ILE A 25 20.48 -3.27 34.53
N LEU A 26 21.73 -3.36 34.08
CA LEU A 26 22.10 -3.13 32.68
C LEU A 26 21.46 -4.18 31.75
N ILE A 27 21.45 -5.46 32.15
CA ILE A 27 20.79 -6.54 31.41
C ILE A 27 19.28 -6.29 31.32
N VAL A 28 18.64 -5.88 32.41
CA VAL A 28 17.20 -5.56 32.42
C VAL A 28 16.90 -4.39 31.47
N CYS A 29 17.71 -3.33 31.49
CA CYS A 29 17.58 -2.20 30.57
C CYS A 29 17.72 -2.62 29.10
N LEU A 30 18.67 -3.50 28.77
CA LEU A 30 18.85 -4.02 27.42
C LEU A 30 17.63 -4.84 26.96
N MET A 31 17.06 -5.67 27.84
CA MET A 31 15.83 -6.40 27.53
C MET A 31 14.67 -5.46 27.23
N ILE A 32 14.45 -4.43 28.07
CA ILE A 32 13.40 -3.42 27.84
C ILE A 32 13.61 -2.71 26.50
N TYR A 33 14.85 -2.33 26.17
CA TYR A 33 15.19 -1.68 24.91
C TYR A 33 14.85 -2.55 23.68
N ILE A 34 15.22 -3.83 23.71
CA ILE A 34 14.93 -4.78 22.61
C ILE A 34 13.41 -4.94 22.42
N PHE A 35 12.65 -5.14 23.51
CA PHE A 35 11.20 -5.28 23.43
C PHE A 35 10.52 -3.99 22.96
N TYR A 36 10.98 -2.83 23.43
CA TYR A 36 10.47 -1.53 23.00
C TYR A 36 10.69 -1.31 21.51
N TRP A 37 11.91 -1.57 21.02
CA TRP A 37 12.23 -1.48 19.60
C TRP A 37 11.40 -2.45 18.77
N HIS A 38 11.28 -3.71 19.20
CA HIS A 38 10.49 -4.70 18.49
C HIS A 38 8.99 -4.35 18.46
N SER A 39 8.44 -3.81 19.55
CA SER A 39 7.06 -3.36 19.65
C SER A 39 6.77 -2.17 18.72
N ILE A 40 7.65 -1.16 18.73
CA ILE A 40 7.55 -0.01 17.81
C ILE A 40 7.66 -0.46 16.37
N ASN A 41 8.64 -1.30 16.03
CA ASN A 41 8.84 -1.74 14.65
C ASN A 41 7.64 -2.55 14.15
N ARG A 42 7.03 -3.37 15.02
CA ARG A 42 5.79 -4.09 14.72
C ARG A 42 4.57 -3.17 14.58
N SER A 43 4.50 -2.10 15.37
CA SER A 43 3.43 -1.10 15.30
C SER A 43 3.56 -0.25 14.02
N ILE A 44 4.78 0.20 13.70
CA ILE A 44 5.09 0.92 12.47
C ILE A 44 4.84 0.04 11.25
N ALA A 45 5.18 -1.25 11.26
CA ALA A 45 4.84 -2.17 10.18
C ALA A 45 3.33 -2.34 9.97
N LYS A 46 2.50 -2.14 11.01
CA LYS A 46 1.03 -2.19 10.91
C LYS A 46 0.41 -0.84 10.51
N ILE A 47 1.02 0.27 10.91
CA ILE A 47 0.51 1.63 10.66
C ILE A 47 1.01 2.17 9.31
N ASN A 48 2.15 1.68 8.81
CA ASN A 48 2.61 1.94 7.46
C ASN A 48 1.69 1.23 6.47
N ARG A 49 0.59 1.93 6.13
CA ARG A 49 -0.23 1.78 4.93
C ARG A 49 0.55 1.93 3.61
N CYS A 50 1.88 1.82 3.64
CA CYS A 50 2.64 1.48 2.46
C CYS A 50 2.26 0.05 2.12
N LYS A 51 1.18 -0.05 1.33
CA LYS A 51 0.86 -1.17 0.45
C LYS A 51 2.17 -1.86 0.12
N ILE A 52 2.40 -3.02 0.73
CA ILE A 52 3.52 -3.87 0.38
C ILE A 52 3.43 -3.99 -1.13
N ASN A 53 4.40 -3.42 -1.81
CA ASN A 53 4.54 -3.57 -3.25
C ASN A 53 4.95 -5.04 -3.42
N LEU A 54 3.96 -5.93 -3.35
CA LEU A 54 4.07 -7.26 -3.87
C LEU A 54 4.35 -7.01 -5.34
N ASN A 55 5.63 -6.97 -5.68
CA ASN A 55 6.09 -7.01 -7.05
C ASN A 55 5.34 -8.19 -7.65
N SER A 56 4.28 -7.88 -8.39
CA SER A 56 3.55 -8.80 -9.24
C SER A 56 4.51 -9.11 -10.38
N GLY A 57 5.53 -9.92 -10.07
CA GLY A 57 6.27 -10.68 -11.06
C GLY A 57 5.37 -11.71 -11.74
N GLY A 58 4.17 -11.95 -11.18
CA GLY A 58 3.06 -12.50 -11.93
C GLY A 58 2.50 -11.41 -12.84
N GLY A 59 2.62 -11.61 -14.15
CA GLY A 59 2.28 -10.67 -15.21
C GLY A 59 0.84 -10.15 -15.26
N ILE A 60 0.04 -10.25 -14.20
CA ILE A 60 -1.29 -9.69 -14.13
C ILE A 60 -1.25 -8.39 -13.31
N TYR A 61 -1.56 -7.28 -13.97
CA TYR A 61 -1.68 -5.97 -13.34
C TYR A 61 -3.14 -5.53 -13.36
N SER A 62 -3.61 -4.86 -12.32
CA SER A 62 -4.97 -4.35 -12.26
C SER A 62 -5.07 -3.02 -11.51
N MET A 63 -6.05 -2.23 -11.91
CA MET A 63 -6.37 -0.98 -11.25
C MET A 63 -7.85 -0.65 -11.32
N TYR A 64 -8.29 0.19 -10.41
CA TYR A 64 -9.62 0.78 -10.37
C TYR A 64 -9.51 2.29 -10.57
N ALA A 65 -10.38 2.82 -11.43
CA ALA A 65 -10.70 4.24 -11.39
C ALA A 65 -11.74 4.47 -10.30
N MET A 66 -11.52 5.46 -9.45
CA MET A 66 -12.41 5.84 -8.36
C MET A 66 -12.86 7.29 -8.53
N TYR A 67 -14.13 7.56 -8.27
CA TYR A 67 -14.70 8.90 -8.14
C TYR A 67 -15.07 9.12 -6.68
N ASP A 68 -14.34 10.00 -5.99
CA ASP A 68 -14.38 10.25 -4.54
C ASP A 68 -14.10 9.01 -3.68
N GLN A 69 -15.03 8.07 -3.58
CA GLN A 69 -14.88 6.77 -2.90
C GLN A 69 -15.53 5.62 -3.66
N THR A 70 -16.12 5.90 -4.82
CA THR A 70 -16.87 4.92 -5.61
C THR A 70 -16.02 4.40 -6.75
N LYS A 71 -15.92 3.08 -6.89
CA LYS A 71 -15.25 2.45 -8.04
C LYS A 71 -16.08 2.71 -9.30
N LEU A 72 -15.45 3.11 -10.41
CA LEU A 72 -16.14 3.34 -11.68
C LEU A 72 -15.97 2.14 -12.60
N TYR A 73 -14.71 1.81 -12.87
CA TYR A 73 -14.31 0.71 -13.73
C TYR A 73 -12.97 0.12 -13.27
N LYS A 74 -12.74 -1.11 -13.65
CA LYS A 74 -11.50 -1.86 -13.41
C LYS A 74 -10.80 -2.10 -14.74
N VAL A 75 -9.51 -1.83 -14.79
CA VAL A 75 -8.64 -2.23 -15.90
C VAL A 75 -7.74 -3.34 -15.41
N LYS A 76 -7.64 -4.42 -16.18
CA LYS A 76 -6.75 -5.55 -15.94
C LYS A 76 -5.90 -5.78 -17.17
N TYR A 77 -4.59 -5.92 -16.98
CA TYR A 77 -3.63 -6.31 -17.99
C TYR A 77 -3.12 -7.71 -17.66
N ASP A 78 -3.13 -8.60 -18.65
CA ASP A 78 -2.52 -9.93 -18.54
C ASP A 78 -1.33 -10.05 -19.48
N ASN A 79 -0.14 -9.88 -18.92
CA ASN A 79 1.16 -9.98 -19.57
C ASN A 79 1.61 -11.44 -19.83
N THR A 80 0.88 -12.44 -19.33
CA THR A 80 1.26 -13.85 -19.54
C THR A 80 0.93 -14.36 -20.95
N THR A 81 -0.04 -13.74 -21.63
CA THR A 81 -0.61 -14.26 -22.89
C THR A 81 -0.93 -13.16 -23.92
N LYS A 82 -0.01 -12.18 -24.10
CA LYS A 82 -0.06 -11.06 -25.07
C LYS A 82 -0.67 -9.74 -24.58
N HIS A 83 -0.48 -9.38 -23.32
CA HIS A 83 -0.94 -8.10 -22.76
C HIS A 83 -2.44 -7.83 -23.02
N ASN A 84 -3.29 -8.84 -22.82
CA ASN A 84 -4.72 -8.68 -23.02
C ASN A 84 -5.28 -7.70 -21.98
N VAL A 85 -5.92 -6.63 -22.47
CA VAL A 85 -6.57 -5.64 -21.62
C VAL A 85 -8.03 -6.01 -21.46
N THR A 86 -8.47 -6.14 -20.21
CA THR A 86 -9.88 -6.28 -19.85
C THR A 86 -10.33 -5.05 -19.10
N ILE A 87 -11.46 -4.47 -19.53
CA ILE A 87 -12.07 -3.31 -18.89
C ILE A 87 -13.48 -3.68 -18.43
N ASP A 88 -13.67 -3.71 -17.12
CA ASP A 88 -14.93 -4.10 -16.46
C ASP A 88 -15.59 -2.90 -15.76
N CYS A 89 -16.91 -2.82 -15.84
CA CYS A 89 -17.68 -1.84 -15.05
C CYS A 89 -17.64 -2.25 -13.58
N SER A 90 -17.36 -1.30 -12.68
CA SER A 90 -17.28 -1.53 -11.23
C SER A 90 -18.13 -0.53 -10.42
N CYS A 91 -18.87 0.33 -11.10
CA CYS A 91 -19.82 1.24 -10.46
C CYS A 91 -20.99 0.48 -9.82
N PRO A 92 -21.61 1.06 -8.78
CA PRO A 92 -22.84 0.54 -8.22
C PRO A 92 -23.88 0.42 -9.34
N ALA A 93 -24.55 -0.74 -9.42
CA ALA A 93 -25.50 -1.00 -10.48
C ALA A 93 -26.70 -0.04 -10.40
N GLY A 94 -27.16 0.42 -11.56
CA GLY A 94 -28.36 1.22 -11.70
C GLY A 94 -28.70 1.43 -13.17
N ASN A 95 -29.61 2.37 -13.44
CA ASN A 95 -30.14 2.60 -14.79
C ASN A 95 -29.58 3.86 -15.46
N VAL A 96 -28.58 4.52 -14.85
CA VAL A 96 -28.01 5.76 -15.38
C VAL A 96 -26.84 5.44 -16.31
N PRO A 97 -26.91 5.81 -17.59
CA PRO A 97 -25.85 5.55 -18.55
C PRO A 97 -24.61 6.40 -18.26
N ASN A 98 -23.43 5.74 -18.24
CA ASN A 98 -22.13 6.38 -18.16
C ASN A 98 -21.21 5.81 -19.25
N THR A 99 -20.51 6.68 -19.95
CA THR A 99 -19.51 6.29 -20.95
C THR A 99 -18.15 6.78 -20.52
N PHE A 100 -17.24 5.85 -20.26
CA PHE A 100 -15.88 6.13 -19.84
C PHE A 100 -14.92 6.01 -21.03
N LYS A 101 -14.15 7.06 -21.30
CA LYS A 101 -13.07 7.04 -22.30
C LYS A 101 -11.77 6.62 -21.63
N ILE A 102 -11.29 5.42 -21.92
CA ILE A 102 -10.19 4.80 -21.18
C ILE A 102 -9.04 4.55 -22.14
N LYS A 103 -7.88 5.16 -21.87
CA LYS A 103 -6.65 4.89 -22.64
C LYS A 103 -6.06 3.56 -22.20
N ALA A 104 -6.01 2.58 -23.08
CA ALA A 104 -5.43 1.27 -22.82
C ALA A 104 -4.32 0.99 -23.83
N TYR A 105 -3.25 0.33 -23.39
CA TYR A 105 -2.20 -0.13 -24.28
C TYR A 105 -2.59 -1.49 -24.88
N ASN A 106 -2.63 -1.57 -26.19
CA ASN A 106 -2.91 -2.80 -26.91
C ASN A 106 -1.59 -3.48 -27.27
N GLY A 107 -1.35 -4.66 -26.71
CA GLY A 107 -0.13 -5.43 -26.95
C GLY A 107 -0.03 -6.04 -28.35
N GLU A 108 -1.13 -6.14 -29.10
CA GLU A 108 -1.11 -6.62 -30.49
C GLU A 108 -0.64 -5.53 -31.45
N THR A 109 -1.04 -4.27 -31.20
CA THR A 109 -0.73 -3.12 -32.06
C THR A 109 0.44 -2.27 -31.55
N ASP A 110 0.96 -2.57 -30.35
CA ASP A 110 2.01 -1.82 -29.64
C ASP A 110 1.67 -0.32 -29.51
N LYS A 111 0.38 -0.01 -29.34
CA LYS A 111 -0.14 1.37 -29.32
C LYS A 111 -1.12 1.60 -28.18
N ILE A 112 -1.20 2.85 -27.75
CA ILE A 112 -2.22 3.30 -26.81
C ILE A 112 -3.48 3.61 -27.61
N GLU A 113 -4.55 2.87 -27.33
CA GLU A 113 -5.86 3.01 -27.93
C GLU A 113 -6.85 3.55 -26.91
N THR A 114 -7.79 4.38 -27.34
CA THR A 114 -8.87 4.86 -26.47
C THR A 114 -10.07 3.93 -26.61
N VAL A 115 -10.39 3.22 -25.54
CA VAL A 115 -11.54 2.32 -25.46
C VAL A 115 -12.69 3.04 -24.77
N ASN A 116 -13.83 3.14 -25.45
CA ASN A 116 -15.05 3.64 -24.86
C ASN A 116 -15.79 2.51 -24.15
N LYS A 117 -15.90 2.57 -22.82
CA LYS A 117 -16.65 1.60 -22.03
C LYS A 117 -17.97 2.20 -21.59
N TYR A 118 -19.07 1.56 -22.00
CA TYR A 118 -20.40 1.88 -21.52
C TYR A 118 -20.72 1.08 -20.26
N CYS A 119 -21.21 1.76 -19.23
CA CYS A 119 -21.62 1.18 -17.95
C CYS A 119 -22.94 1.81 -17.48
N THR A 120 -23.83 0.98 -16.91
CA THR A 120 -25.07 1.44 -16.29
C THR A 120 -24.88 1.49 -14.77
N CYS A 121 -24.89 2.69 -14.21
CA CYS A 121 -24.60 2.94 -12.81
C CYS A 121 -25.82 3.51 -12.06
N ASP A 122 -25.73 3.60 -10.74
CA ASP A 122 -26.71 4.24 -9.84
C ASP A 122 -26.92 5.74 -10.15
N LYS A 123 -25.84 6.43 -10.56
CA LYS A 123 -25.86 7.85 -10.89
C LYS A 123 -24.90 8.22 -12.02
N PHE A 124 -24.96 9.46 -12.46
CA PHE A 124 -24.02 10.00 -13.42
C PHE A 124 -22.70 10.35 -12.73
N TYR A 125 -21.59 9.90 -13.32
CA TYR A 125 -20.23 10.16 -12.87
C TYR A 125 -19.50 10.96 -13.94
N ASN A 126 -19.15 12.21 -13.61
CA ASN A 126 -18.35 13.04 -14.49
C ASN A 126 -16.88 12.58 -14.46
N ALA A 127 -16.54 11.60 -15.30
CA ALA A 127 -15.20 11.04 -15.39
C ALA A 127 -14.17 11.99 -16.04
N ASP A 128 -14.60 13.09 -16.65
CA ASP A 128 -13.71 14.13 -17.19
C ASP A 128 -13.22 15.11 -16.09
N ASP A 129 -13.83 15.06 -14.90
CA ASP A 129 -13.37 15.86 -13.75
C ASP A 129 -12.15 15.22 -13.08
N ASN A 130 -10.97 15.58 -13.58
CA ASN A 130 -9.66 15.15 -13.07
C ASN A 130 -9.43 15.47 -11.58
N LYS A 131 -10.24 16.33 -10.94
CA LYS A 131 -10.10 16.63 -9.50
C LYS A 131 -10.73 15.57 -8.61
N ARG A 132 -11.67 14.77 -9.14
CA ARG A 132 -12.44 13.78 -8.37
C ARG A 132 -12.13 12.35 -8.77
N VAL A 133 -11.54 12.15 -9.95
CA VAL A 133 -11.08 10.85 -10.41
C VAL A 133 -9.65 10.59 -9.95
N TYR A 134 -9.45 9.47 -9.27
CA TYR A 134 -8.12 8.97 -8.92
C TYR A 134 -8.02 7.47 -9.20
N TYR A 135 -6.79 7.00 -9.38
CA TYR A 135 -6.50 5.62 -9.75
C TYR A 135 -5.89 4.87 -8.56
N ASN A 136 -6.42 3.69 -8.27
CA ASN A 136 -5.96 2.84 -7.19
C ASN A 136 -5.78 1.41 -7.70
N GLY A 137 -4.58 0.88 -7.63
CA GLY A 137 -4.20 -0.38 -8.25
C GLY A 137 -2.71 -0.57 -8.21
N ASP A 138 -2.19 -1.47 -9.04
CA ASP A 138 -0.76 -1.68 -9.22
C ASP A 138 -0.04 -0.40 -9.66
N ASP A 139 1.11 -0.16 -9.04
CA ASP A 139 1.81 1.13 -9.07
C ASP A 139 2.13 1.56 -10.51
N PHE A 140 2.61 0.61 -11.33
CA PHE A 140 2.88 0.78 -12.75
C PHE A 140 1.65 1.31 -13.54
N LEU A 141 0.48 0.71 -13.33
CA LEU A 141 -0.74 1.13 -14.02
C LEU A 141 -1.22 2.46 -13.48
N THR A 142 -1.20 2.67 -12.17
CA THR A 142 -1.61 3.97 -11.60
C THR A 142 -0.75 5.12 -12.11
N ASP A 143 0.56 4.90 -12.28
CA ASP A 143 1.47 5.90 -12.84
C ASP A 143 1.22 6.17 -14.32
N PHE A 144 0.89 5.13 -15.11
CA PHE A 144 0.51 5.27 -16.52
C PHE A 144 -0.72 6.17 -16.68
N TYR A 145 -1.79 5.90 -15.94
CA TYR A 145 -3.04 6.66 -16.04
C TYR A 145 -2.97 8.05 -15.39
N LYS A 146 -2.17 8.22 -14.33
CA LYS A 146 -1.98 9.53 -13.68
C LYS A 146 -1.15 10.49 -14.52
N ASN A 147 -0.07 10.00 -15.13
CA ASN A 147 0.88 10.85 -15.82
C ASN A 147 0.61 10.97 -17.33
N ASN A 148 -0.42 10.29 -17.86
CA ASN A 148 -0.74 10.28 -19.30
C ASN A 148 0.50 10.04 -20.18
N ARG A 149 1.47 9.26 -19.69
CA ARG A 149 2.75 9.11 -20.40
C ARG A 149 2.53 8.21 -21.60
N GLU A 150 2.65 8.79 -22.78
CA GLU A 150 2.47 8.09 -24.06
C GLU A 150 3.63 7.13 -24.39
N ASN A 151 4.72 7.16 -23.61
CA ASN A 151 5.96 6.41 -23.86
C ASN A 151 6.36 5.46 -22.73
N ILE A 152 5.39 4.83 -22.04
CA ILE A 152 5.72 3.80 -21.04
C ILE A 152 5.83 2.45 -21.74
N LYS A 153 7.05 1.88 -21.74
CA LYS A 153 7.24 0.46 -22.05
C LYS A 153 6.66 -0.36 -20.90
N PHE A 154 5.67 -1.21 -21.21
CA PHE A 154 5.16 -2.17 -20.24
C PHE A 154 6.31 -3.08 -19.80
N PRO A 155 6.43 -3.39 -18.49
CA PRO A 155 7.42 -4.35 -18.03
C PRO A 155 7.15 -5.66 -18.76
N THR A 156 8.06 -6.07 -19.64
CA THR A 156 8.01 -7.38 -20.28
C THR A 156 8.39 -8.43 -19.24
N ALA A 157 7.66 -9.55 -19.23
CA ALA A 157 8.03 -10.72 -18.44
C ALA A 157 9.37 -11.30 -18.89
#